data_AF-A0A6J3JBX6-F1
#
_entry.id   AF-A0A6J3JBX6-F1
#
_cell.length_a   1.000
_cell.length_b   1.000
_cell.length_c   1.000
_cell.angle_alpha   90.00
_cell.angle_beta   90.00
_cell.angle_gamma   90.00
#
_symmetry.space_group_name_H-M   'P 1'
#
loop_
_entity.id
_entity.type
_entity.pdbx_description
1 polymer ?
#
loop_
_entity_poly.entity_id
_entity_poly.type
_entity_poly.pdbx_seq_one_letter_code
_entity_poly.pdbx_strand_id
1 'polypeptide(L)'
;MEAQRSFAGEWSAQSLPVAVGAVLKLRLCELWLLLLGSGLNASFLPHEEDVDFINEYVNLHNELRGNVIPRGSNLRFMLVWDNSYKVGCAVTPCSKIGHIRHAAIFICNYAPGGTLTRRPYEPGTFCTRCGRRDKCTDFLCSNADRDEAVYYQFWYPKWEVPRPIVCDPLCTFILLLRILCFMLCVTTVLIVQSHFPNILLERQIIFTPEESEEEKEEEEKEEKKKEKEETEMELEITEMEEEKEEGEEEEEETQKEKMEEEEK
;
A
#
# COMPACT_ATOMS: atom_id res chain seq x y z
N MET A 1 -21.42 -21.72 67.37
CA MET A 1 -22.52 -21.48 66.41
C MET A 1 -22.31 -20.10 65.84
N GLU A 2 -21.90 -20.07 64.59
CA GLU A 2 -21.67 -18.86 63.79
C GLU A 2 -22.98 -18.18 63.42
N ALA A 3 -22.97 -16.85 63.39
CA ALA A 3 -23.77 -16.05 62.48
C ALA A 3 -23.06 -14.70 62.25
N GLN A 4 -22.48 -14.53 61.05
CA GLN A 4 -21.99 -13.27 60.51
C GLN A 4 -23.14 -12.38 60.02
N ARG A 5 -23.01 -11.06 60.23
CA ARG A 5 -23.47 -9.98 59.32
C ARG A 5 -22.79 -8.68 59.77
N SER A 6 -21.69 -8.29 59.12
CA SER A 6 -21.61 -7.40 57.94
C SER A 6 -21.58 -5.92 58.32
N PHE A 7 -20.35 -5.43 58.57
CA PHE A 7 -19.96 -4.03 58.48
C PHE A 7 -19.93 -3.60 57.00
N ALA A 8 -20.63 -2.54 56.63
CA ALA A 8 -20.44 -1.84 55.36
C ALA A 8 -19.75 -0.51 55.66
N GLY A 9 -18.45 -0.43 55.34
CA GLY A 9 -17.64 0.77 55.40
C GLY A 9 -17.46 1.37 54.00
N GLU A 10 -17.49 2.69 53.97
CA GLU A 10 -17.15 3.60 52.88
C GLU A 10 -16.03 3.12 51.94
N TRP A 11 -16.28 3.15 50.62
CA TRP A 11 -15.22 3.19 49.61
C TRP A 11 -15.47 4.37 48.67
N SER A 12 -14.58 5.35 48.74
CA SER A 12 -14.48 6.50 47.83
C SER A 12 -14.09 6.03 46.42
N ALA A 13 -14.88 6.42 45.41
CA ALA A 13 -14.48 6.34 44.02
C ALA A 13 -13.96 7.72 43.59
N GLN A 14 -12.65 7.87 43.47
CA GLN A 14 -12.01 9.00 42.79
C GLN A 14 -12.38 8.96 41.31
N SER A 15 -13.22 9.90 40.89
CA SER A 15 -13.59 10.14 39.50
C SER A 15 -12.45 10.88 38.78
N LEU A 16 -11.84 10.23 37.78
CA LEU A 16 -10.97 10.89 36.81
C LEU A 16 -11.78 11.92 35.98
N PRO A 17 -11.19 13.07 35.62
CA PRO A 17 -11.89 14.12 34.87
C PRO A 17 -12.18 13.67 33.43
N VAL A 18 -13.45 13.76 33.05
CA VAL A 18 -14.06 13.36 31.77
C VAL A 18 -13.44 14.07 30.55
N ALA A 19 -12.76 15.20 30.76
CA ALA A 19 -12.11 16.00 29.70
C ALA A 19 -10.97 15.26 28.98
N VAL A 20 -10.24 14.37 29.65
CA VAL A 20 -9.12 13.62 29.06
C VAL A 20 -9.60 12.55 28.07
N GLY A 21 -10.81 12.01 28.27
CA GLY A 21 -11.36 10.94 27.42
C GLY A 21 -11.90 11.41 26.06
N ALA A 22 -12.34 12.68 25.96
CA ALA A 22 -12.90 13.24 24.73
C ALA A 22 -11.82 13.67 23.72
N VAL A 23 -10.72 14.23 24.21
CA VAL A 23 -9.56 14.64 23.38
C VAL A 23 -8.85 13.42 22.79
N LEU A 24 -8.78 12.31 23.54
CA LEU A 24 -8.19 11.05 23.07
C LEU A 24 -8.99 10.41 21.92
N LYS A 25 -10.33 10.55 21.91
CA LYS A 25 -11.19 9.97 20.86
C LYS A 25 -11.15 10.71 19.53
N LEU A 26 -10.96 12.03 19.52
CA LEU A 26 -10.79 12.78 18.26
C LEU A 26 -9.42 12.49 17.61
N ARG A 27 -8.35 12.40 18.41
CA ARG A 27 -7.01 12.05 17.93
C ARG A 27 -6.93 10.65 17.32
N LEU A 28 -7.70 9.68 17.83
CA LEU A 28 -7.78 8.32 17.28
C LEU A 28 -8.50 8.25 15.93
N CYS A 29 -9.45 9.15 15.67
CA CYS A 29 -10.18 9.21 14.38
C CYS A 29 -9.31 9.82 13.27
N GLU A 30 -8.55 10.86 13.59
CA GLU A 30 -7.55 11.47 12.69
C GLU A 30 -6.42 10.48 12.35
N LEU A 31 -5.97 9.67 13.32
CA LEU A 31 -4.96 8.65 13.09
C LEU A 31 -5.45 7.55 12.12
N TRP A 32 -6.75 7.24 12.13
CA TRP A 32 -7.37 6.26 11.23
C TRP A 32 -7.53 6.79 9.79
N LEU A 33 -7.75 8.10 9.62
CA LEU A 33 -7.74 8.77 8.32
C LEU A 33 -6.31 8.87 7.74
N LEU A 34 -5.31 9.11 8.59
CA LEU A 34 -3.90 9.14 8.17
C LEU A 34 -3.35 7.74 7.81
N LEU A 35 -3.85 6.68 8.46
CA LEU A 35 -3.52 5.28 8.12
C LEU A 35 -4.11 4.81 6.78
N LEU A 36 -5.12 5.50 6.23
CA LEU A 36 -5.64 5.25 4.87
C LEU A 36 -4.80 5.90 3.77
N GLY A 37 -3.85 6.78 4.11
CA GLY A 37 -3.01 7.52 3.15
C GLY A 37 -1.61 6.93 2.89
N SER A 38 -1.17 5.96 3.69
CA SER A 38 0.19 5.40 3.56
C SER A 38 0.19 4.18 2.65
N GLY A 39 0.26 4.41 1.34
CA GLY A 39 0.28 3.28 0.41
C GLY A 39 0.40 3.61 -1.08
N LEU A 40 1.00 4.73 -1.46
CA LEU A 40 1.44 4.94 -2.85
C LEU A 40 2.97 4.87 -2.88
N ASN A 41 3.50 3.65 -2.74
CA ASN A 41 4.83 3.38 -3.27
C ASN A 41 4.69 3.41 -4.79
N ALA A 42 4.91 4.59 -5.38
CA ALA A 42 5.01 4.72 -6.82
C ALA A 42 6.32 4.04 -7.23
N SER A 43 6.24 2.76 -7.58
CA SER A 43 7.30 2.07 -8.29
C SER A 43 7.54 2.84 -9.59
N PHE A 44 8.62 3.62 -9.64
CA PHE A 44 9.02 4.35 -10.83
C PHE A 44 9.33 3.32 -11.92
N LEU A 45 8.38 3.10 -12.83
CA LEU A 45 8.60 2.30 -14.02
C LEU A 45 9.55 3.10 -14.93
N PRO A 46 10.54 2.43 -15.57
CA PRO A 46 11.45 3.09 -16.50
C PRO A 46 10.66 3.75 -17.64
N HIS A 47 11.22 4.82 -18.19
CA HIS A 47 10.61 5.59 -19.28
C HIS A 47 10.43 4.71 -20.52
N GLU A 48 9.29 4.82 -21.21
CA GLU A 48 8.89 3.94 -22.33
C GLU A 48 9.87 3.99 -23.53
N GLU A 49 10.68 5.05 -23.64
CA GLU A 49 11.68 5.24 -24.72
C GLU A 49 13.12 4.89 -24.32
N ASP A 50 13.34 4.32 -23.13
CA ASP A 50 14.68 3.89 -22.70
C ASP A 50 15.16 2.69 -23.54
N VAL A 51 16.10 2.95 -24.46
CA VAL A 51 16.63 1.95 -25.40
C VAL A 51 17.35 0.81 -24.68
N ASP A 52 18.03 1.09 -23.57
CA ASP A 52 18.75 0.06 -22.81
C ASP A 52 17.75 -0.87 -22.11
N PHE A 53 16.73 -0.29 -21.48
CA PHE A 53 15.62 -1.05 -20.90
C PHE A 53 14.88 -1.88 -21.96
N ILE A 54 14.57 -1.30 -23.13
CA ILE A 54 13.90 -2.01 -24.23
C ILE A 54 14.74 -3.21 -24.68
N ASN A 55 16.04 -3.02 -24.89
CA ASN A 55 16.92 -4.09 -25.34
C ASN A 55 17.02 -5.21 -24.30
N GLU A 56 17.20 -4.87 -23.02
CA GLU A 56 17.22 -5.82 -21.92
C GLU A 56 15.92 -6.62 -21.83
N TYR A 57 14.77 -5.92 -21.89
CA TYR A 57 13.45 -6.53 -21.82
C TYR A 57 13.20 -7.47 -23.01
N VAL A 58 13.52 -7.04 -24.23
CA VAL A 58 13.37 -7.85 -25.45
C VAL A 58 14.29 -9.07 -25.42
N ASN A 59 15.52 -8.94 -24.94
CA ASN A 59 16.45 -10.06 -24.81
C ASN A 59 15.93 -11.11 -23.83
N LEU A 60 15.49 -10.68 -22.64
CA LEU A 60 14.89 -11.57 -21.65
C LEU A 60 13.60 -12.22 -22.18
N HIS A 61 12.75 -11.45 -22.86
CA HIS A 61 11.53 -11.96 -23.49
C HIS A 61 11.85 -13.07 -24.51
N ASN A 62 12.84 -12.85 -25.36
CA ASN A 62 13.27 -13.81 -26.37
C ASN A 62 13.87 -15.08 -25.74
N GLU A 63 14.64 -14.94 -24.66
CA GLU A 63 15.18 -16.08 -23.90
C GLU A 63 14.05 -16.94 -23.31
N LEU A 64 13.10 -16.31 -22.60
CA LEU A 64 11.96 -17.00 -22.00
C LEU A 64 11.10 -17.69 -23.07
N ARG A 65 10.88 -17.03 -24.21
CA ARG A 65 10.19 -17.63 -25.37
C ARG A 65 10.95 -18.77 -26.02
N GLY A 66 12.27 -18.81 -25.91
CA GLY A 66 13.09 -19.93 -26.38
C GLY A 66 12.85 -21.22 -25.59
N ASN A 67 12.46 -21.09 -24.33
CA ASN A 67 12.35 -22.18 -23.36
C ASN A 67 10.93 -22.77 -23.23
N VAL A 68 9.93 -22.18 -23.89
CA VAL A 68 8.56 -22.74 -23.90
C VAL A 68 8.37 -23.78 -25.01
N ILE A 69 7.37 -24.65 -24.83
CA ILE A 69 6.96 -25.64 -25.82
C ILE A 69 5.58 -25.24 -26.38
N PRO A 70 5.43 -25.05 -27.70
CA PRO A 70 6.48 -25.06 -28.73
C PRO A 70 7.39 -23.82 -28.66
N ARG A 71 8.62 -23.92 -29.19
CA ARG A 71 9.60 -22.79 -29.21
C ARG A 71 8.96 -21.50 -29.72
N GLY A 72 9.46 -20.36 -29.24
CA GLY A 72 8.89 -19.03 -29.50
C GLY A 72 8.51 -18.69 -30.94
N SER A 73 9.27 -19.14 -31.94
CA SER A 73 8.97 -18.96 -33.37
C SER A 73 7.68 -19.66 -33.82
N ASN A 74 7.33 -20.74 -33.14
CA ASN A 74 6.22 -21.63 -33.46
C ASN A 74 4.98 -21.36 -32.62
N LEU A 75 5.04 -20.45 -31.63
CA LEU A 75 3.88 -20.06 -30.82
C LEU A 75 2.73 -19.49 -31.68
N ARG A 76 3.07 -18.80 -32.78
CA ARG A 76 2.06 -18.29 -33.73
C ARG A 76 1.20 -19.42 -34.32
N PHE A 77 1.75 -20.62 -34.49
CA PHE A 77 1.00 -21.74 -35.04
C PHE A 77 -0.06 -22.26 -34.08
N MET A 78 0.16 -22.14 -32.78
CA MET A 78 -0.83 -22.55 -31.78
C MET A 78 -2.10 -21.70 -31.84
N LEU A 79 -2.00 -20.41 -32.22
CA LEU A 79 -3.16 -19.52 -32.40
C LEU A 79 -4.07 -19.92 -33.57
N VAL A 80 -3.52 -20.59 -34.58
CA VAL A 80 -4.22 -20.95 -35.82
C VAL A 80 -4.35 -22.46 -35.99
N TRP A 81 -4.23 -23.19 -34.88
CA TRP A 81 -4.31 -24.64 -34.88
C TRP A 81 -5.78 -25.07 -35.02
N ASP A 82 -6.13 -25.68 -36.15
CA ASP A 82 -7.51 -26.04 -36.53
C ASP A 82 -8.21 -26.99 -35.56
N ASN A 83 -7.45 -27.72 -34.74
CA ASN A 83 -7.97 -28.65 -33.75
C ASN A 83 -7.99 -28.08 -32.32
N SER A 84 -7.48 -26.87 -32.09
CA SER A 84 -7.48 -26.22 -30.77
C SER A 84 -8.73 -25.33 -30.63
N TYR A 85 -9.60 -25.66 -29.69
CA TYR A 85 -10.90 -24.97 -29.52
C TYR A 85 -11.15 -24.46 -28.10
N LYS A 86 -10.24 -24.70 -27.16
CA LYS A 86 -10.22 -24.07 -25.84
C LYS A 86 -8.89 -23.37 -25.61
N VAL A 87 -8.96 -22.22 -24.95
CA VAL A 87 -7.81 -21.44 -24.50
C VAL A 87 -8.06 -20.96 -23.07
N GLY A 88 -7.04 -21.01 -22.24
CA GLY A 88 -7.06 -20.44 -20.90
C GLY A 88 -5.79 -19.66 -20.66
N CYS A 89 -5.91 -18.40 -20.25
CA CYS A 89 -4.77 -17.51 -20.03
C CYS A 89 -4.73 -17.00 -18.58
N ALA A 90 -3.52 -16.75 -18.08
CA ALA A 90 -3.28 -16.17 -16.77
C ALA A 90 -2.20 -15.10 -16.87
N VAL A 91 -2.34 -14.06 -16.04
CA VAL A 91 -1.32 -13.04 -15.83
C VAL A 91 -0.88 -13.06 -14.37
N THR A 92 0.42 -13.12 -14.13
CA THR A 92 0.99 -13.08 -12.78
C THR A 92 2.00 -11.93 -12.70
N PRO A 93 1.80 -10.96 -11.79
CA PRO A 93 2.82 -9.96 -11.52
C PRO A 93 4.01 -10.60 -10.80
N CYS A 94 5.21 -10.25 -11.23
CA CYS A 94 6.46 -10.74 -10.67
C CYS A 94 7.33 -9.57 -10.24
N SER A 95 7.75 -9.56 -8.97
CA SER A 95 8.59 -8.49 -8.44
C SER A 95 9.90 -8.34 -9.22
N LYS A 96 10.44 -9.47 -9.73
CA LYS A 96 11.65 -9.51 -10.54
C LYS A 96 11.68 -10.73 -11.46
N ILE A 97 12.11 -10.57 -12.71
CA ILE A 97 12.41 -11.64 -13.66
C ILE A 97 13.72 -11.28 -14.35
N GLY A 98 14.76 -12.10 -14.19
CA GLY A 98 16.10 -11.72 -14.65
C GLY A 98 16.54 -10.40 -14.02
N HIS A 99 16.81 -9.39 -14.85
CA HIS A 99 17.20 -8.04 -14.42
C HIS A 99 16.01 -7.05 -14.36
N ILE A 100 14.86 -7.41 -14.94
CA ILE A 100 13.65 -6.59 -14.99
C ILE A 100 12.89 -6.64 -13.65
N ARG A 101 12.54 -5.47 -13.11
CA ARG A 101 11.69 -5.31 -11.90
C ARG A 101 10.24 -5.05 -12.28
N HIS A 102 9.30 -5.42 -11.41
CA HIS A 102 7.85 -5.19 -11.59
C HIS A 102 7.31 -5.72 -12.93
N ALA A 103 7.74 -6.91 -13.33
CA ALA A 103 7.30 -7.55 -14.57
C ALA A 103 5.94 -8.22 -14.41
N ALA A 104 5.32 -8.60 -15.53
CA ALA A 104 4.15 -9.46 -15.55
C ALA A 104 4.36 -10.60 -16.55
N ILE A 105 4.10 -11.84 -16.12
CA ILE A 105 4.15 -13.02 -16.99
C ILE A 105 2.75 -13.31 -17.47
N PHE A 106 2.57 -13.35 -18.80
CA PHE A 106 1.33 -13.76 -19.46
C PHE A 106 1.51 -15.15 -20.08
N ILE A 107 0.68 -16.11 -19.66
CA ILE A 107 0.74 -17.51 -20.11
C ILE A 107 -0.63 -17.91 -20.64
N CYS A 108 -0.67 -18.55 -21.81
CA CYS A 108 -1.88 -19.18 -22.36
C CYS A 108 -1.63 -20.65 -22.65
N ASN A 109 -2.58 -21.48 -22.23
CA ASN A 109 -2.64 -22.90 -22.58
C ASN A 109 -3.76 -23.14 -23.60
N TYR A 110 -3.50 -24.01 -24.57
CA TYR A 110 -4.43 -24.33 -25.66
C TYR A 110 -4.79 -25.82 -25.59
N ALA A 111 -6.07 -26.13 -25.78
CA ALA A 111 -6.56 -27.49 -25.72
C ALA A 111 -7.53 -27.80 -26.89
N PRO A 112 -7.35 -28.96 -27.55
CA PRO A 112 -6.16 -29.80 -27.60
C PRO A 112 -4.89 -29.03 -27.98
N GLY A 113 -3.73 -29.47 -27.48
CA GLY A 113 -2.45 -28.88 -27.86
C GLY A 113 -2.06 -29.24 -29.30
N GLY A 114 -1.42 -28.31 -30.00
CA GLY A 114 -0.86 -28.55 -31.34
C GLY A 114 0.47 -29.30 -31.32
N THR A 115 0.74 -30.04 -32.40
CA THR A 115 2.01 -30.72 -32.64
C THR A 115 2.64 -30.19 -33.91
N LEU A 116 3.92 -29.81 -33.90
CA LEU A 116 4.59 -29.22 -35.08
C LEU A 116 4.90 -30.23 -36.21
N THR A 117 4.20 -31.36 -36.25
CA THR A 117 4.37 -32.43 -37.24
C THR A 117 3.60 -32.18 -38.54
N ARG A 118 2.60 -31.29 -38.52
CA ARG A 118 1.80 -30.91 -39.70
C ARG A 118 1.60 -29.39 -39.78
N ARG A 119 0.98 -28.95 -40.88
CA ARG A 119 0.51 -27.57 -41.02
C ARG A 119 -0.58 -27.29 -39.97
N PRO A 120 -0.69 -26.04 -39.46
CA PRO A 120 -1.66 -25.71 -38.42
C PRO A 120 -3.12 -25.92 -38.80
N TYR A 121 -3.42 -25.80 -40.09
CA TYR A 121 -4.73 -26.06 -40.66
C TYR A 121 -4.62 -26.69 -42.05
N GLU A 122 -5.68 -27.34 -42.47
CA GLU A 122 -5.81 -27.87 -43.83
C GLU A 122 -6.26 -26.77 -44.80
N PRO A 123 -5.58 -26.57 -45.95
CA PRO A 123 -6.00 -25.58 -46.93
C PRO A 123 -7.29 -26.02 -47.63
N GLY A 124 -8.22 -25.10 -47.83
CA GLY A 124 -9.47 -25.35 -48.54
C GLY A 124 -10.48 -24.22 -48.34
N THR A 125 -11.68 -24.41 -48.90
CA THR A 125 -12.82 -23.53 -48.63
C THR A 125 -13.25 -23.68 -47.17
N PHE A 126 -13.51 -22.57 -46.49
CA PHE A 126 -13.93 -22.56 -45.09
C PHE A 126 -15.12 -23.48 -44.84
N CYS A 127 -15.14 -24.11 -43.66
CA CYS A 127 -16.20 -24.99 -43.18
C CYS A 127 -16.52 -26.25 -44.01
N THR A 128 -15.79 -26.55 -45.09
CA THR A 128 -16.03 -27.75 -45.90
C THR A 128 -15.68 -29.06 -45.18
N ARG A 129 -14.86 -28.99 -44.14
CA ARG A 129 -14.40 -30.13 -43.32
C ARG A 129 -14.83 -30.04 -41.85
N CYS A 130 -15.87 -29.26 -41.53
CA CYS A 130 -16.41 -29.23 -40.17
C CYS A 130 -17.04 -30.58 -39.76
N GLY A 131 -17.19 -30.78 -38.44
CA GLY A 131 -17.92 -31.94 -37.91
C GLY A 131 -19.39 -31.97 -38.38
N ARG A 132 -20.00 -33.16 -38.43
CA ARG A 132 -21.39 -33.33 -38.91
C ARG A 132 -22.44 -32.53 -38.12
N ARG A 133 -22.17 -32.23 -36.85
CA ARG A 133 -23.06 -31.46 -35.95
C ARG A 133 -22.66 -29.99 -35.84
N ASP A 134 -21.58 -29.60 -36.52
CA ASP A 134 -21.04 -28.25 -36.42
C ASP A 134 -21.75 -27.33 -37.42
N LYS A 135 -21.92 -26.07 -37.01
CA LYS A 135 -22.39 -24.99 -37.86
C LYS A 135 -21.19 -24.20 -38.38
N CYS A 136 -21.37 -23.52 -39.50
CA CYS A 136 -20.37 -22.57 -39.98
C CYS A 136 -20.77 -21.16 -39.53
N THR A 137 -19.97 -20.55 -38.67
CA THR A 137 -20.19 -19.20 -38.13
C THR A 137 -18.88 -18.45 -38.23
N ASP A 138 -18.88 -17.27 -38.86
CA ASP A 138 -17.69 -16.44 -39.03
C ASP A 138 -16.46 -17.19 -39.59
N PHE A 139 -16.71 -18.03 -40.60
CA PHE A 139 -15.70 -18.88 -41.27
C PHE A 139 -15.05 -19.94 -40.36
N LEU A 140 -15.62 -20.20 -39.18
CA LEU A 140 -15.18 -21.20 -38.21
C LEU A 140 -16.26 -22.28 -37.98
N CYS A 141 -15.83 -23.48 -37.63
CA CYS A 141 -16.73 -24.55 -37.21
C CYS A 141 -17.19 -24.28 -35.77
N SER A 142 -18.49 -24.09 -35.53
CA SER A 142 -19.07 -23.90 -34.19
C SER A 142 -19.94 -25.08 -33.76
N ASN A 143 -19.92 -25.39 -32.48
CA ASN A 143 -20.64 -26.50 -31.88
C ASN A 143 -21.03 -26.13 -30.45
N ALA A 144 -22.33 -26.16 -30.12
CA ALA A 144 -22.83 -25.70 -28.83
C ALA A 144 -22.20 -26.44 -27.64
N ASP A 145 -22.08 -27.77 -27.73
CA ASP A 145 -21.51 -28.60 -26.65
C ASP A 145 -20.01 -28.30 -26.44
N ARG A 146 -19.29 -28.08 -27.53
CA ARG A 146 -17.83 -27.83 -27.50
C ARG A 146 -17.51 -26.39 -27.10
N ASP A 147 -18.30 -25.44 -27.56
CA ASP A 147 -18.03 -24.01 -27.44
C ASP A 147 -18.56 -23.43 -26.12
N GLU A 148 -19.32 -24.20 -25.34
CA GLU A 148 -19.80 -23.82 -24.01
C GLU A 148 -18.64 -23.31 -23.13
N ALA A 149 -18.74 -22.04 -22.74
CA ALA A 149 -17.77 -21.41 -21.86
C ALA A 149 -18.04 -21.87 -20.41
N VAL A 150 -17.05 -22.52 -19.79
CA VAL A 150 -17.13 -22.83 -18.37
C VAL A 150 -16.89 -21.54 -17.61
N TYR A 151 -17.94 -21.05 -16.96
CA TYR A 151 -17.81 -19.90 -16.08
C TYR A 151 -17.36 -20.36 -14.69
N TYR A 152 -16.20 -19.90 -14.24
CA TYR A 152 -15.78 -20.13 -12.87
C TYR A 152 -16.54 -19.17 -11.96
N GLN A 153 -17.20 -19.72 -10.95
CA GLN A 153 -17.82 -18.93 -9.90
C GLN A 153 -16.74 -18.04 -9.26
N PHE A 154 -16.97 -16.72 -9.24
CA PHE A 154 -16.05 -15.68 -8.74
C PHE A 154 -14.84 -15.29 -9.63
N TRP A 155 -14.73 -15.76 -10.88
CA TRP A 155 -13.71 -15.27 -11.80
C TRP A 155 -14.22 -14.09 -12.63
N TYR A 156 -13.82 -12.88 -12.23
CA TYR A 156 -14.16 -11.63 -12.93
C TYR A 156 -12.88 -10.89 -13.30
N PRO A 157 -12.46 -10.93 -14.57
CA PRO A 157 -11.24 -10.25 -14.99
C PRO A 157 -11.38 -8.73 -14.85
N LYS A 158 -10.27 -8.06 -14.52
CA LYS A 158 -10.27 -6.62 -14.21
C LYS A 158 -10.75 -5.72 -15.36
N TRP A 159 -10.69 -6.20 -16.60
CA TRP A 159 -11.03 -5.47 -17.83
C TRP A 159 -12.50 -5.61 -18.27
N GLU A 160 -13.32 -6.40 -17.57
CA GLU A 160 -14.74 -6.56 -17.88
C GLU A 160 -15.56 -5.51 -17.13
N VAL A 161 -16.27 -4.65 -17.86
CA VAL A 161 -17.01 -3.49 -17.30
C VAL A 161 -18.49 -3.61 -17.69
N PRO A 162 -19.45 -3.46 -16.76
CA PRO A 162 -19.28 -3.14 -15.35
C PRO A 162 -18.83 -4.33 -14.51
N ARG A 163 -17.83 -4.12 -13.63
CA ARG A 163 -17.42 -5.14 -12.66
C ARG A 163 -18.52 -5.32 -11.61
N PRO A 164 -19.07 -6.53 -11.41
CA PRO A 164 -19.87 -6.78 -10.23
C PRO A 164 -18.98 -6.61 -8.99
N ILE A 165 -19.51 -5.99 -7.93
CA ILE A 165 -18.80 -5.86 -6.66
C ILE A 165 -18.74 -7.25 -6.02
N VAL A 166 -17.66 -7.97 -6.25
CA VAL A 166 -17.42 -9.28 -5.63
C VAL A 166 -16.62 -9.02 -4.36
N CYS A 167 -17.26 -9.18 -3.21
CA CYS A 167 -16.57 -9.16 -1.92
C CYS A 167 -16.44 -10.59 -1.40
N ASP A 168 -15.21 -10.98 -1.07
CA ASP A 168 -14.96 -12.22 -0.35
C ASP A 168 -15.75 -12.25 0.98
N PRO A 169 -15.99 -13.43 1.58
CA PRO A 169 -16.67 -13.54 2.87
C PRO A 169 -16.04 -12.67 3.97
N LEU A 170 -14.71 -12.52 3.95
CA LEU A 170 -13.98 -11.63 4.86
C LEU A 170 -14.26 -10.14 4.57
N CYS A 171 -14.31 -9.72 3.30
CA CYS A 171 -14.72 -8.34 2.94
C CYS A 171 -16.14 -8.07 3.46
N THR A 172 -17.06 -9.00 3.24
CA THR A 172 -18.46 -8.86 3.67
C THR A 172 -18.57 -8.73 5.19
N PHE A 173 -17.83 -9.56 5.92
CA PHE A 173 -17.76 -9.49 7.38
C PHE A 173 -17.19 -8.15 7.87
N ILE A 174 -16.10 -7.66 7.27
CA ILE A 174 -15.49 -6.37 7.64
C ILE A 174 -16.45 -5.20 7.37
N LEU A 175 -17.17 -5.22 6.25
CA LEU A 175 -18.17 -4.19 5.93
C LEU A 175 -19.34 -4.19 6.92
N LEU A 176 -19.88 -5.37 7.25
CA LEU A 176 -20.96 -5.48 8.24
C LEU A 176 -20.50 -5.03 9.63
N LEU A 177 -19.29 -5.42 10.04
CA LEU A 177 -18.70 -4.98 11.31
C LEU A 177 -18.54 -3.45 11.34
N ARG A 178 -18.04 -2.85 10.26
CA ARG A 178 -17.91 -1.39 10.14
C ARG A 178 -19.24 -0.67 10.26
N ILE A 179 -20.28 -1.15 9.56
CA ILE A 179 -21.62 -0.57 9.62
C ILE A 179 -22.18 -0.70 11.05
N LEU A 180 -22.04 -1.86 11.69
CA LEU A 180 -22.51 -2.10 13.05
C LEU A 180 -21.80 -1.20 14.07
N CYS A 181 -20.47 -1.07 13.97
CA CYS A 181 -19.70 -0.15 14.81
C CYS A 181 -20.16 1.30 14.62
N PHE A 182 -20.38 1.75 13.38
CA PHE A 182 -20.86 3.11 13.12
C PHE A 182 -22.25 3.35 13.75
N MET A 183 -23.17 2.40 13.59
CA MET A 183 -24.50 2.49 14.21
C MET A 183 -24.42 2.53 15.74
N LEU A 184 -23.55 1.72 16.36
CA LEU A 184 -23.32 1.75 17.81
C LEU A 184 -22.71 3.09 18.27
N CYS A 185 -21.81 3.68 17.49
CA CYS A 185 -21.27 5.01 17.79
C CYS A 185 -22.36 6.08 17.73
N VAL A 186 -23.22 6.05 16.71
CA VAL A 186 -24.34 7.01 16.60
C VAL A 186 -25.32 6.86 17.76
N THR A 187 -25.72 5.63 18.11
CA THR A 187 -26.65 5.40 19.23
C THR A 187 -26.06 5.82 20.57
N THR A 188 -24.78 5.52 20.82
CA THR A 188 -24.11 5.96 22.05
C THR A 188 -24.03 7.49 22.14
N VAL A 189 -23.72 8.18 21.04
CA VAL A 189 -23.73 9.65 21.00
C VAL A 189 -25.13 10.20 21.28
N LEU A 190 -26.19 9.63 20.68
CA LEU A 190 -27.58 10.06 20.92
C LEU A 190 -28.01 9.82 22.37
N ILE A 191 -27.60 8.71 22.99
CA ILE A 191 -27.88 8.40 24.40
C ILE A 191 -27.15 9.39 25.32
N VAL A 192 -25.89 9.71 25.05
CA VAL A 192 -25.13 10.69 25.83
C VAL A 192 -25.76 12.08 25.72
N GLN A 193 -26.16 12.49 24.52
CA GLN A 193 -26.83 13.77 24.30
C GLN A 193 -28.21 13.84 24.98
N SER A 194 -28.95 12.73 25.09
CA SER A 194 -30.25 12.72 25.76
C SER A 194 -30.11 12.78 27.29
N HIS A 195 -29.08 12.17 27.85
CA HIS A 195 -28.82 12.17 29.29
C HIS A 195 -28.14 13.45 29.78
N PHE A 196 -27.40 14.14 28.90
CA PHE A 196 -26.68 15.39 29.19
C PHE A 196 -27.01 16.48 28.17
N PRO A 197 -28.23 17.04 28.18
CA PRO A 197 -28.67 18.03 27.19
C PRO A 197 -27.88 19.35 27.24
N ASN A 198 -27.19 19.64 28.35
CA ASN A 198 -26.50 20.91 28.59
C ASN A 198 -24.97 20.85 28.40
N ILE A 199 -24.41 19.74 27.88
CA ILE A 199 -22.95 19.56 27.77
C ILE A 199 -22.26 20.57 26.83
N LEU A 200 -23.02 21.23 25.96
CA LEU A 200 -22.54 22.29 25.06
C LEU A 200 -22.61 23.69 25.67
N LEU A 201 -23.39 23.89 26.72
CA LEU A 201 -23.56 25.19 27.38
C LEU A 201 -22.42 25.50 28.36
N GLU A 202 -21.83 24.45 28.95
CA GLU A 202 -20.78 24.58 29.97
C GLU A 202 -19.42 25.02 29.38
N ARG A 203 -19.20 24.84 28.08
CA ARG A 203 -17.98 25.32 27.37
C ARG A 203 -17.88 26.85 27.34
N GLN A 204 -18.99 27.58 27.52
CA GLN A 204 -18.97 29.04 27.55
C GLN A 204 -18.51 29.63 28.89
N ILE A 205 -18.39 28.84 29.96
CA ILE A 205 -18.06 29.33 31.29
C ILE A 205 -16.55 29.18 31.61
N ILE A 206 -15.83 28.33 30.87
CA ILE A 206 -14.40 28.05 31.09
C ILE A 206 -13.47 29.11 30.47
N PHE A 207 -13.95 29.94 29.54
CA PHE A 207 -13.18 31.06 28.99
C PHE A 207 -13.36 32.33 29.86
N THR A 208 -12.90 32.29 31.11
CA THR A 208 -12.65 33.52 31.88
C THR A 208 -11.34 34.17 31.39
N PRO A 209 -11.30 35.48 31.11
CA PRO A 209 -10.12 36.16 30.55
C PRO A 209 -8.84 36.05 31.40
N GLU A 210 -8.99 35.82 32.71
CA GLU A 210 -7.92 35.88 33.71
C GLU A 210 -6.89 34.74 33.56
N GLU A 211 -7.33 33.52 33.21
CA GLU A 211 -6.44 32.36 33.02
C GLU A 211 -5.66 32.45 31.69
N SER A 212 -6.22 33.14 30.69
CA SER A 212 -5.60 33.32 29.37
C SER A 212 -4.47 34.36 29.33
N GLU A 213 -4.39 35.23 30.34
CA GLU A 213 -3.30 36.20 30.47
C GLU A 213 -2.12 35.57 31.23
N GLU A 214 -2.37 34.75 32.25
CA GLU A 214 -1.33 34.00 32.98
C GLU A 214 -0.66 32.93 32.10
N GLU A 215 -1.43 32.12 31.34
CA GLU A 215 -0.85 31.13 30.41
C GLU A 215 0.02 31.78 29.33
N LYS A 216 -0.38 32.94 28.81
CA LYS A 216 0.42 33.68 27.81
C LYS A 216 1.70 34.25 28.40
N GLU A 217 1.66 34.71 29.65
CA GLU A 217 2.85 35.24 30.33
C GLU A 217 3.83 34.12 30.69
N GLU A 218 3.34 32.91 30.99
CA GLU A 218 4.17 31.72 31.17
C GLU A 218 4.76 31.21 29.86
N GLU A 219 3.98 31.13 28.77
CA GLU A 219 4.49 30.76 27.44
C GLU A 219 5.58 31.74 26.95
N GLU A 220 5.38 33.05 27.11
CA GLU A 220 6.37 34.06 26.69
C GLU A 220 7.66 33.99 27.53
N LYS A 221 7.55 33.64 28.83
CA LYS A 221 8.73 33.41 29.69
C LYS A 221 9.46 32.13 29.31
N GLU A 222 8.75 31.08 28.90
CA GLU A 222 9.35 29.81 28.48
C GLU A 222 10.05 29.95 27.12
N GLU A 223 9.47 30.68 26.16
CA GLU A 223 10.10 30.99 24.88
C GLU A 223 11.39 31.80 25.06
N LYS A 224 11.37 32.88 25.87
CA LYS A 224 12.58 33.67 26.16
C LYS A 224 13.66 32.87 26.85
N LYS A 225 13.29 31.88 27.67
CA LYS A 225 14.25 30.99 28.33
C LYS A 225 14.92 30.05 27.32
N LYS A 226 14.15 29.48 26.38
CA LYS A 226 14.67 28.62 25.30
C LYS A 226 15.60 29.39 24.37
N GLU A 227 15.21 30.60 23.97
CA GLU A 227 16.03 31.44 23.10
C GLU A 227 17.37 31.81 23.77
N LYS A 228 17.35 32.08 25.08
CA LYS A 228 18.57 32.34 25.87
C LYS A 228 19.46 31.10 26.00
N GLU A 229 18.88 29.92 26.22
CA GLU A 229 19.62 28.64 26.26
C GLU A 229 20.22 28.28 24.89
N GLU A 230 19.50 28.52 23.79
CA GLU A 230 20.02 28.33 22.43
C GLU A 230 21.18 29.29 22.13
N THR A 231 21.06 30.56 22.54
CA THR A 231 22.12 31.55 22.34
C THR A 231 23.37 31.23 23.18
N GLU A 232 23.21 30.78 24.43
CA GLU A 232 24.34 30.33 25.26
C GLU A 232 25.03 29.10 24.65
N MET A 233 24.26 28.17 24.07
CA MET A 233 24.81 26.99 23.40
C MET A 233 25.57 27.34 22.10
N GLU A 234 25.06 28.30 21.31
CA GLU A 234 25.78 28.78 20.11
C GLU A 234 27.08 29.51 20.46
N LEU A 235 27.11 30.26 21.57
CA LEU A 235 28.32 30.89 22.10
C LEU A 235 29.35 29.86 22.57
N GLU A 236 28.93 28.81 23.29
CA GLU A 236 29.85 27.73 23.69
C GLU A 236 30.42 26.97 22.47
N ILE A 237 29.60 26.74 21.44
CA ILE A 237 30.08 26.08 20.21
C ILE A 237 31.10 26.95 19.47
N THR A 238 30.88 28.27 19.41
CA THR A 238 31.82 29.18 18.74
C THR A 238 33.13 29.32 19.51
N GLU A 239 33.10 29.38 20.85
CA GLU A 239 34.31 29.35 21.67
C GLU A 239 35.11 28.04 21.49
N MET A 240 34.42 26.89 21.40
CA MET A 240 35.07 25.61 21.12
C MET A 240 35.67 25.50 19.72
N GLU A 241 35.08 26.17 18.72
CA GLU A 241 35.63 26.22 17.35
C GLU A 241 36.87 27.13 17.29
N GLU A 242 36.86 28.27 17.97
CA GLU A 242 38.02 29.17 18.07
C GLU A 242 39.20 28.50 18.79
N GLU A 243 38.98 27.81 19.92
CA GLU A 243 40.03 27.06 20.62
C GLU A 243 40.62 25.93 19.75
N LYS A 244 39.81 25.34 18.87
CA LYS A 244 40.24 24.27 17.97
C LYS A 244 41.08 24.81 16.81
N GLU A 245 40.73 25.97 16.26
CA GLU A 245 41.54 26.64 15.24
C GLU A 245 42.89 27.09 15.81
N GLU A 246 42.93 27.67 17.02
CA GLU A 246 44.19 28.04 17.69
C GLU A 246 45.08 26.82 17.95
N GLY A 247 44.50 25.68 18.36
CA GLY A 247 45.23 24.43 18.55
C GLY A 247 45.78 23.82 17.25
N GLU A 248 45.06 23.97 16.14
CA GLU A 248 45.53 23.54 14.81
C GLU A 248 46.66 24.43 14.29
N GLU A 249 46.62 25.74 14.55
CA GLU A 249 47.71 26.67 14.21
C GLU A 249 48.99 26.39 15.02
N GLU A 250 48.88 26.13 16.34
CA GLU A 250 50.03 25.75 17.18
C GLU A 250 50.65 24.40 16.75
N GLU A 251 49.84 23.41 16.36
CA GLU A 251 50.37 22.14 15.83
C GLU A 251 51.12 22.34 14.49
N GLU A 252 50.63 23.25 13.64
CA GLU A 252 51.27 23.55 12.35
C GLU A 252 52.60 24.30 12.53
N GLU A 253 52.70 25.22 13.49
CA GLU A 253 53.96 25.88 13.86
C GLU A 253 54.95 24.88 14.47
N THR A 254 54.50 23.99 15.37
CA THR A 254 55.35 22.97 15.99
C THR A 254 55.88 21.95 14.97
N GLN A 255 55.12 21.65 13.91
CA GLN A 255 55.57 20.81 12.81
C GLN A 255 56.57 21.50 11.90
N LYS A 256 56.41 22.81 11.65
CA LYS A 256 57.38 23.62 10.89
C LYS A 256 58.72 23.74 11.64
N GLU A 257 58.70 23.95 12.95
CA GLU A 257 59.93 23.99 13.77
C GLU A 257 60.67 22.65 13.78
N LYS A 258 59.94 21.51 13.83
CA LYS A 258 60.56 20.16 13.75
C LYS A 258 61.19 19.87 12.38
N MET A 259 60.65 20.42 11.30
CA MET A 259 61.24 20.28 9.97
C MET A 259 62.52 21.13 9.80
N GLU A 260 62.60 22.30 10.43
CA GLU A 260 63.81 23.14 10.39
C GLU A 260 64.96 22.60 11.27
N GLU A 261 64.66 21.78 12.28
CA GLU A 261 65.69 21.14 13.13
C GLU A 261 66.30 19.86 12.49
N GLU A 262 65.60 19.21 11.54
CA GLU A 262 66.12 18.06 10.78
C GLU A 262 67.00 18.45 9.56
N GLU A 263 67.05 19.73 9.18
CA GLU A 263 67.81 20.21 8.01
C GLU A 263 69.16 20.88 8.34
N LYS A 264 69.66 20.73 9.58
CA LYS A 264 70.94 21.27 10.07
C LYS A 264 71.89 20.21 10.62
#